data_AF-A0A9P5X2I8-F1
#
_entry.id   AF-A0A9P5X2I8-F1
#
_cell.length_a   1.000
_cell.length_b   1.000
_cell.length_c   1.000
_cell.angle_alpha   90.00
_cell.angle_beta   90.00
_cell.angle_gamma   90.00
#
_symmetry.space_group_name_H-M   'P 1'
#
loop_
_entity.id
_entity.type
_entity.pdbx_description
1 polymer ?
#
loop_
_entity_poly.entity_id
_entity_poly.type
_entity_poly.pdbx_seq_one_letter_code
_entity_poly.pdbx_strand_id
1 'polypeptide(L)'
;IDKPGVSQQFINVLHSATLEESGLDEDQIYRLRNPPQEITNLGMVPGLAYGLQLFFDLANCPREAFINVRKSYMKAHPDKPIPPHHKIKKLVEELTEIAPLYFDMCPNSCVGYTGPFSAHDSCPTCSTSRYKPGTDETRERFIIIPLNTQLQALWRDKDSAE
;
A
#
# COMPACT_ATOMS: atom_id res chain seq x y z
N ILE A 1 -14.69 23.54 -7.37
CA ILE A 1 -13.62 23.38 -6.35
C ILE A 1 -13.21 24.73 -5.77
N ASP A 2 -13.13 25.77 -6.59
CA ASP A 2 -12.73 27.13 -6.19
C ASP A 2 -13.88 27.93 -5.52
N LYS A 3 -14.56 27.32 -4.55
CA LYS A 3 -15.51 28.05 -3.69
C LYS A 3 -14.72 28.64 -2.53
N PRO A 4 -14.85 29.94 -2.22
CA PRO A 4 -14.21 30.53 -1.06
C PRO A 4 -14.63 29.76 0.19
N GLY A 5 -13.68 29.09 0.84
CA GLY A 5 -13.89 28.26 2.03
C GLY A 5 -13.36 26.83 1.94
N VAL A 6 -13.40 26.20 0.77
CA VAL A 6 -12.91 24.81 0.62
C VAL A 6 -11.40 24.72 0.89
N SER A 7 -10.63 25.61 0.27
CA SER A 7 -9.17 25.67 0.49
C SER A 7 -8.83 25.91 1.96
N GLN A 8 -9.60 26.75 2.66
CA GLN A 8 -9.41 26.99 4.09
C GLN A 8 -9.73 25.75 4.94
N GLN A 9 -10.76 24.97 4.58
CA GLN A 9 -11.06 23.71 5.26
C GLN A 9 -9.91 22.72 5.11
N PHE A 10 -9.32 22.59 3.92
CA PHE A 10 -8.14 21.74 3.72
C PHE A 10 -6.94 22.24 4.52
N ILE A 11 -6.67 23.56 4.53
CA ILE A 11 -5.60 24.16 5.36
C ILE A 11 -5.80 23.81 6.84
N ASN A 12 -7.02 23.94 7.36
CA ASN A 12 -7.32 23.65 8.76
C ASN A 12 -7.06 22.17 9.09
N VAL A 13 -7.46 21.25 8.20
CA VAL A 13 -7.20 19.81 8.40
C VAL A 13 -5.70 19.50 8.36
N LEU A 14 -4.94 20.14 7.48
CA LEU A 14 -3.47 19.96 7.43
C LEU A 14 -2.78 20.44 8.71
N HIS A 15 -3.27 21.52 9.34
CA HIS A 15 -2.72 22.01 10.61
C HIS A 15 -2.93 21.06 11.79
N SER A 16 -4.02 20.28 11.78
CA SER A 16 -4.33 19.30 12.83
C SER A 16 -3.98 17.86 12.45
N ALA A 17 -3.35 17.64 11.29
CA ALA A 17 -3.10 16.30 10.77
C ALA A 17 -2.18 15.49 11.71
N THR A 18 -2.56 14.24 11.95
CA THR A 18 -1.80 13.29 12.76
C THR A 18 -1.45 12.04 11.95
N LEU A 19 -0.50 11.24 12.44
CA LEU A 19 -0.18 9.95 11.81
C LEU A 19 -1.36 8.98 11.92
N GLU A 20 -2.09 9.03 13.03
CA GLU A 20 -3.28 8.22 13.29
C GLU A 20 -4.40 8.46 12.28
N GLU A 21 -4.49 9.67 11.72
CA GLU A 21 -5.49 10.04 10.71
C GLU A 21 -4.98 9.87 9.27
N SER A 22 -3.75 9.36 9.08
CA SER A 22 -3.12 9.25 7.75
C SER A 22 -3.65 8.09 6.90
N GLY A 23 -4.41 7.15 7.50
CA GLY A 23 -4.85 5.91 6.84
C GLY A 23 -3.84 4.76 6.94
N LEU A 24 -2.73 4.95 7.65
CA LEU A 24 -1.79 3.89 8.00
C LEU A 24 -2.36 2.99 9.11
N ASP A 25 -2.02 1.70 9.08
CA ASP A 25 -2.35 0.76 10.16
C ASP A 25 -1.45 0.96 11.40
N GLU A 26 -1.86 0.37 12.53
CA GLU A 26 -1.14 0.52 13.81
C GLU A 26 0.32 0.02 13.72
N ASP A 27 0.57 -1.07 12.99
CA ASP A 27 1.91 -1.64 12.81
C ASP A 27 2.78 -0.69 11.96
N GLN A 28 2.21 -0.06 10.93
CA GLN A 28 2.87 0.93 10.08
C GLN A 28 3.22 2.19 10.87
N ILE A 29 2.30 2.72 11.68
CA ILE A 29 2.55 3.88 12.55
C ILE A 29 3.63 3.53 13.57
N TYR A 30 3.59 2.33 14.16
CA TYR A 30 4.60 1.87 15.09
C TYR A 30 5.99 1.84 14.45
N ARG A 31 6.12 1.26 13.24
CA ARG A 31 7.41 1.22 12.50
C ARG A 31 7.90 2.60 12.12
N LEU A 32 7.01 3.52 11.74
CA LEU A 32 7.39 4.91 11.48
C LEU A 32 7.98 5.60 12.70
N ARG A 33 7.50 5.27 13.90
CA ARG A 33 8.03 5.82 15.15
C ARG A 33 9.27 5.07 15.65
N ASN A 34 9.38 3.79 15.30
CA ASN A 34 10.42 2.87 15.74
C ASN A 34 10.99 2.13 14.53
N PRO A 35 11.80 2.81 13.69
CA PRO A 35 12.28 2.23 12.45
C PRO A 35 13.13 0.99 12.73
N PRO A 36 12.88 -0.14 12.03
CA PRO A 36 13.71 -1.33 12.11
C PRO A 36 15.20 -0.99 11.98
N GLN A 37 16.03 -1.52 12.89
CA GLN A 37 17.48 -1.25 12.91
C GLN A 37 18.30 -2.42 12.36
N GLU A 38 17.66 -3.55 12.09
CA GLU A 38 18.32 -4.78 11.64
C GLU A 38 17.60 -5.36 10.44
N ILE A 39 18.36 -5.98 9.53
CA ILE A 39 17.82 -6.68 8.37
C ILE A 39 17.37 -8.08 8.83
N THR A 40 16.09 -8.41 8.62
CA THR A 40 15.56 -9.75 8.90
C THR A 40 16.34 -10.80 8.10
N ASN A 41 16.84 -11.85 8.77
CA ASN A 41 17.53 -12.96 8.09
C ASN A 41 16.53 -13.86 7.34
N LEU A 42 16.36 -13.59 6.04
CA LEU A 42 15.44 -14.33 5.16
C LEU A 42 15.98 -15.68 4.67
N GLY A 43 17.28 -15.94 4.85
CA GLY A 43 17.96 -17.11 4.26
C GLY A 43 17.53 -18.45 4.85
N MET A 44 16.79 -18.45 5.97
CA MET A 44 16.41 -19.66 6.70
C MET A 44 15.04 -20.23 6.33
N VAL A 45 14.26 -19.59 5.46
CA VAL A 45 12.92 -20.07 5.09
C VAL A 45 12.99 -20.86 3.77
N PRO A 46 12.77 -22.19 3.78
CA PRO A 46 12.79 -23.00 2.56
C PRO A 46 11.81 -22.48 1.52
N GLY A 47 12.23 -22.41 0.25
CA GLY A 47 11.38 -21.97 -0.86
C GLY A 47 11.09 -20.46 -0.90
N LEU A 48 11.50 -19.66 0.10
CA LEU A 48 11.21 -18.23 0.14
C LEU A 48 11.91 -17.46 -0.97
N ALA A 49 13.19 -17.73 -1.23
CA ALA A 49 13.94 -17.05 -2.30
C ALA A 49 13.27 -17.24 -3.67
N TYR A 50 12.86 -18.48 -3.98
CA TYR A 50 12.12 -18.77 -5.21
C TYR A 50 10.75 -18.09 -5.20
N GLY A 51 10.05 -18.09 -4.06
CA GLY A 51 8.78 -17.39 -3.91
C GLY A 51 8.87 -15.89 -4.15
N LEU A 52 9.92 -15.24 -3.64
CA LEU A 52 10.20 -13.82 -3.86
C LEU A 52 10.48 -13.55 -5.34
N GLN A 53 11.35 -14.34 -5.98
CA GLN A 53 11.61 -14.20 -7.41
C GLN A 53 10.34 -14.35 -8.23
N LEU A 54 9.55 -15.41 -7.95
CA LEU A 54 8.28 -15.66 -8.62
C LEU A 54 7.28 -14.50 -8.44
N PHE A 55 7.27 -13.88 -7.26
CA PHE A 55 6.43 -12.71 -6.98
C PHE A 55 6.82 -11.52 -7.87
N PHE A 56 8.11 -11.25 -8.05
CA PHE A 56 8.59 -10.17 -8.91
C PHE A 56 8.40 -10.49 -10.41
N ASP A 57 8.70 -11.71 -10.84
CA ASP A 57 8.55 -12.14 -12.24
C ASP A 57 7.10 -12.05 -12.71
N LEU A 58 6.15 -12.27 -11.79
CA LEU A 58 4.71 -12.25 -12.06
C LEU A 58 4.03 -10.95 -11.61
N ALA A 59 4.77 -9.88 -11.35
CA ALA A 59 4.20 -8.62 -10.86
C ALA A 59 3.11 -8.03 -11.78
N ASN A 60 3.22 -8.27 -13.09
CA ASN A 60 2.27 -7.81 -14.10
C ASN A 60 1.26 -8.89 -14.53
N CYS A 61 1.22 -10.03 -13.84
CA CYS A 61 0.30 -11.12 -14.11
C CYS A 61 -0.83 -11.18 -13.09
N PRO A 62 -1.97 -11.80 -13.42
CA PRO A 62 -3.00 -12.10 -12.44
C PRO A 62 -2.44 -12.96 -11.30
N ARG A 63 -2.95 -12.76 -10.08
CA ARG A 63 -2.53 -13.49 -8.86
C ARG A 63 -2.62 -15.00 -9.05
N GLU A 64 -3.56 -15.46 -9.87
CA GLU A 64 -3.78 -16.86 -10.24
C GLU A 64 -2.54 -17.49 -10.87
N ALA A 65 -1.75 -16.73 -11.63
CA ALA A 65 -0.49 -17.22 -12.21
C ALA A 65 0.48 -17.66 -11.11
N PHE A 66 0.66 -16.82 -10.08
CA PHE A 66 1.50 -17.16 -8.92
C PHE A 66 0.98 -18.41 -8.21
N ILE A 67 -0.34 -18.50 -7.98
CA ILE A 67 -0.97 -19.65 -7.29
C ILE A 67 -0.73 -20.95 -8.06
N ASN A 68 -0.86 -20.91 -9.39
CA ASN A 68 -0.69 -22.07 -10.26
C ASN A 68 0.77 -22.53 -10.30
N VAL A 69 1.73 -21.61 -10.48
CA VAL A 69 3.17 -21.95 -10.47
C VAL A 69 3.59 -22.50 -9.10
N ARG A 70 3.16 -21.85 -8.01
CA ARG A 70 3.37 -22.34 -6.64
C ARG A 70 2.87 -23.76 -6.45
N LYS A 71 1.64 -24.05 -6.90
CA LYS A 71 1.03 -25.38 -6.78
C LYS A 71 1.84 -26.44 -7.54
N SER A 72 2.31 -26.13 -8.74
CA SER A 72 3.14 -27.06 -9.53
C SER A 72 4.52 -27.26 -8.91
N TYR A 73 5.17 -26.19 -8.46
CA TYR A 73 6.47 -26.25 -7.78
C TYR A 73 6.40 -27.11 -6.52
N MET A 74 5.42 -26.88 -5.65
CA MET A 74 5.29 -27.63 -4.39
C MET A 74 5.01 -29.12 -4.59
N LYS A 75 4.44 -29.53 -5.74
CA LYS A 75 4.31 -30.95 -6.09
C LYS A 75 5.66 -31.59 -6.41
N ALA A 76 6.56 -30.86 -7.06
CA ALA A 76 7.90 -31.33 -7.42
C ALA A 76 8.90 -31.21 -6.26
N HIS A 77 8.68 -30.25 -5.34
CA HIS A 77 9.58 -29.91 -4.23
C HIS A 77 8.83 -29.81 -2.90
N PRO A 78 8.33 -30.94 -2.35
CA PRO A 78 7.55 -30.93 -1.12
C PRO A 78 8.35 -30.47 0.12
N ASP A 79 9.68 -30.55 0.07
CA ASP A 79 10.63 -30.11 1.10
C ASP A 79 10.87 -28.60 1.13
N LYS A 80 10.45 -27.86 0.09
CA LYS A 80 10.68 -26.40 -0.07
C LYS A 80 9.36 -25.66 -0.29
N PRO A 81 8.47 -25.62 0.71
CA PRO A 81 7.16 -24.99 0.54
C PRO A 81 7.28 -23.48 0.31
N ILE A 82 6.77 -23.00 -0.84
CA ILE A 82 6.70 -21.56 -1.10
C ILE A 82 5.58 -20.94 -0.24
N PRO A 83 5.83 -19.82 0.46
CA PRO A 83 4.78 -19.09 1.17
C PRO A 83 3.66 -18.63 0.21
N PRO A 84 2.40 -18.51 0.68
CA PRO A 84 1.33 -18.01 -0.16
C PRO A 84 1.56 -16.53 -0.53
N HIS A 85 1.01 -16.09 -1.67
CA HIS A 85 1.23 -14.75 -2.23
C HIS A 85 1.09 -13.61 -1.20
N HIS A 86 0.06 -13.65 -0.35
CA HIS A 86 -0.16 -12.59 0.64
C HIS A 86 0.94 -12.51 1.71
N LYS A 87 1.57 -13.64 2.06
CA LYS A 87 2.72 -13.67 2.99
C LYS A 87 3.97 -13.09 2.34
N ILE A 88 4.20 -13.39 1.06
CA ILE A 88 5.32 -12.78 0.32
C ILE A 88 5.11 -11.29 0.14
N LYS A 89 3.89 -10.84 -0.21
CA LYS A 89 3.55 -9.41 -0.29
C LYS A 89 3.80 -8.71 1.04
N LYS A 90 3.30 -9.26 2.15
CA LYS A 90 3.52 -8.69 3.49
C LYS A 90 5.01 -8.62 3.83
N LEU A 91 5.77 -9.67 3.49
CA LEU A 91 7.22 -9.68 3.70
C LEU A 91 7.93 -8.59 2.89
N VAL A 92 7.55 -8.39 1.62
CA VAL A 92 8.10 -7.31 0.78
C VAL A 92 7.76 -5.95 1.39
N GLU A 93 6.53 -5.74 1.84
CA GLU A 93 6.11 -4.52 2.54
C GLU A 93 6.91 -4.29 3.84
N GLU A 94 7.19 -5.34 4.62
CA GLU A 94 8.01 -5.27 5.84
C GLU A 94 9.48 -4.96 5.54
N LEU A 95 10.07 -5.57 4.50
CA LEU A 95 11.47 -5.39 4.16
C LEU A 95 11.77 -4.03 3.55
N THR A 96 10.89 -3.59 2.65
CA THR A 96 11.02 -2.30 1.96
C THR A 96 10.47 -1.15 2.78
N GLU A 97 9.64 -1.44 3.78
CA GLU A 97 8.82 -0.48 4.51
C GLU A 97 7.85 0.30 3.59
N ILE A 98 7.72 -0.11 2.33
CA ILE A 98 6.84 0.52 1.35
C ILE A 98 5.45 -0.08 1.49
N ALA A 99 4.55 0.68 2.13
CA ALA A 99 3.14 0.36 2.20
C ALA A 99 2.31 1.42 1.43
N PRO A 100 1.63 1.03 0.33
CA PRO A 100 0.80 1.97 -0.40
C PRO A 100 -0.47 2.31 0.39
N LEU A 101 -0.78 3.61 0.47
CA LEU A 101 -2.06 4.11 0.93
C LEU A 101 -3.01 4.24 -0.26
N TYR A 102 -4.23 3.74 -0.10
CA TYR A 102 -5.26 3.81 -1.15
C TYR A 102 -6.34 4.80 -0.73
N PHE A 103 -6.67 5.73 -1.63
CA PHE A 103 -7.69 6.73 -1.41
C PHE A 103 -8.68 6.72 -2.58
N ASP A 104 -9.96 6.85 -2.27
CA ASP A 104 -11.00 6.91 -3.29
C ASP A 104 -10.90 8.22 -4.08
N MET A 105 -11.20 8.15 -5.37
CA MET A 105 -11.31 9.33 -6.22
C MET A 105 -12.45 9.25 -7.23
N CYS A 106 -12.82 10.41 -7.75
CA CYS A 106 -13.77 10.50 -8.84
C CYS A 106 -13.14 10.01 -10.16
N PRO A 107 -13.78 9.09 -10.92
CA PRO A 107 -13.23 8.59 -12.19
C PRO A 107 -13.20 9.65 -13.31
N ASN A 108 -13.97 10.73 -13.18
CA ASN A 108 -14.12 11.75 -14.23
C ASN A 108 -13.28 13.00 -13.97
N SER A 109 -13.13 13.41 -12.72
CA SER A 109 -12.43 14.66 -12.35
C SER A 109 -11.15 14.44 -11.55
N CYS A 110 -10.84 13.19 -11.19
CA CYS A 110 -9.73 12.81 -10.33
C CYS A 110 -9.73 13.49 -8.94
N VAL A 111 -10.84 14.11 -8.52
CA VAL A 111 -10.99 14.66 -7.17
C VAL A 111 -10.93 13.50 -6.17
N GLY A 112 -9.97 13.56 -5.25
CA GLY A 112 -9.86 12.63 -4.14
C GLY A 112 -10.93 12.88 -3.07
N TYR A 113 -11.51 11.81 -2.55
CA TYR A 113 -12.41 11.83 -1.41
C TYR A 113 -11.60 11.80 -0.11
N THR A 114 -10.86 12.88 0.15
CA THR A 114 -9.96 13.04 1.30
C THR A 114 -10.26 14.32 2.08
N GLY A 115 -9.79 14.40 3.33
CA GLY A 115 -9.97 15.57 4.18
C GLY A 115 -11.44 16.00 4.28
N PRO A 116 -11.78 17.28 3.97
CA PRO A 116 -13.17 17.76 3.94
C PRO A 116 -14.11 17.00 3.00
N PHE A 117 -13.57 16.25 2.02
CA PHE A 117 -14.36 15.48 1.06
C PHE A 117 -14.48 13.98 1.40
N SER A 118 -13.89 13.54 2.52
CA SER A 118 -13.88 12.12 2.94
C SER A 118 -15.28 11.50 3.05
N ALA A 119 -16.28 12.28 3.49
CA ALA A 119 -17.66 11.84 3.68
C ALA A 119 -18.57 12.08 2.44
N HIS A 120 -18.02 12.54 1.31
CA HIS A 120 -18.82 12.73 0.11
C HIS A 120 -19.05 11.42 -0.64
N ASP A 121 -20.30 11.17 -1.03
CA ASP A 121 -20.70 10.03 -1.88
C ASP A 121 -20.78 10.41 -3.37
N SER A 122 -20.65 11.69 -3.70
CA SER A 122 -20.65 12.18 -5.07
C SER A 122 -19.60 13.27 -5.26
N CYS A 123 -19.06 13.34 -6.47
CA CYS A 123 -18.01 14.28 -6.79
C CYS A 123 -18.53 15.73 -6.73
N PRO A 124 -17.88 16.64 -5.98
CA PRO A 124 -18.30 18.03 -5.89
C PRO A 124 -18.09 18.85 -7.18
N THR A 125 -17.45 18.26 -8.20
CA THR A 125 -17.12 18.91 -9.48
C THR A 125 -18.03 18.44 -10.62
N CYS A 126 -18.26 17.14 -10.73
CA CYS A 126 -19.03 16.57 -11.85
C CYS A 126 -20.22 15.71 -11.41
N SER A 127 -20.56 15.70 -10.12
CA SER A 127 -21.69 14.98 -9.52
C SER A 127 -21.69 13.47 -9.73
N THR A 128 -20.61 12.91 -10.27
CA THR A 128 -20.47 11.47 -10.47
C THR A 128 -20.41 10.76 -9.12
N SER A 129 -21.20 9.70 -8.95
CA SER A 129 -21.18 8.89 -7.73
C SER A 129 -19.79 8.30 -7.47
N ARG A 130 -19.38 8.30 -6.20
CA ARG A 130 -18.17 7.64 -5.69
C ARG A 130 -18.25 6.12 -5.85
N TYR A 131 -19.44 5.54 -5.66
CA TYR A 131 -19.63 4.09 -5.63
C TYR A 131 -20.27 3.55 -6.92
N LYS A 132 -20.00 2.28 -7.21
CA LYS A 132 -20.66 1.56 -8.30
C LYS A 132 -22.18 1.44 -8.01
N PRO A 133 -23.04 1.39 -9.04
CA PRO A 133 -24.47 1.28 -8.82
C PRO A 133 -24.82 0.01 -8.04
N GLY A 134 -25.54 0.17 -6.93
CA GLY A 134 -26.03 -0.96 -6.11
C GLY A 134 -24.99 -1.62 -5.21
N THR A 135 -23.80 -1.02 -5.04
CA THR A 135 -22.77 -1.53 -4.12
C THR A 135 -22.08 -0.39 -3.38
N ASP A 136 -21.36 -0.71 -2.30
CA ASP A 136 -20.47 0.21 -1.59
C ASP A 136 -19.04 0.17 -2.16
N GLU A 137 -18.84 -0.45 -3.33
CA GLU A 137 -17.54 -0.49 -3.97
C GLU A 137 -17.24 0.85 -4.63
N THR A 138 -16.15 1.49 -4.21
CA THR A 138 -15.60 2.68 -4.88
C THR A 138 -15.36 2.40 -6.36
N ARG A 139 -15.60 3.40 -7.20
CA ARG A 139 -15.39 3.30 -8.66
C ARG A 139 -13.91 3.38 -9.03
N GLU A 140 -13.12 4.16 -8.30
CA GLU A 140 -11.73 4.43 -8.65
C GLU A 140 -10.91 4.84 -7.42
N ARG A 141 -9.61 4.50 -7.42
CA ARG A 141 -8.70 4.82 -6.31
C ARG A 141 -7.35 5.29 -6.82
N PHE A 142 -6.76 6.27 -6.15
CA PHE A 142 -5.34 6.62 -6.32
C PHE A 142 -4.50 6.05 -5.18
N ILE A 143 -3.20 5.96 -5.43
CA ILE A 143 -2.23 5.50 -4.45
C ILE A 143 -1.32 6.64 -4.02
N ILE A 144 -0.98 6.66 -2.73
CA ILE A 144 0.14 7.43 -2.20
C ILE A 144 1.15 6.42 -1.67
N ILE A 145 2.41 6.58 -2.08
CA ILE A 145 3.53 5.86 -1.48
C ILE A 145 4.20 6.83 -0.50
N PRO A 146 4.07 6.62 0.82
CA PRO A 146 4.66 7.51 1.81
C PRO A 146 6.18 7.62 1.62
N LEU A 147 6.70 8.85 1.65
CA LEU A 147 8.13 9.10 1.48
C LEU A 147 8.92 8.79 2.75
N ASN A 148 8.30 9.01 3.92
CA ASN A 148 8.93 8.79 5.22
C ASN A 148 9.44 7.36 5.41
N THR A 149 8.68 6.34 5.01
CA THR A 149 9.12 4.95 5.13
C THR A 149 10.29 4.63 4.20
N GLN A 150 10.28 5.19 2.97
CA GLN A 150 11.40 5.03 2.03
C GLN A 150 12.68 5.67 2.60
N LEU A 151 12.57 6.86 3.18
CA LEU A 151 13.71 7.52 3.82
C LEU A 151 14.25 6.72 5.01
N GLN A 152 13.37 6.17 5.84
CA GLN A 152 13.78 5.31 6.97
C GLN A 152 14.51 4.05 6.49
N ALA A 153 13.98 3.38 5.48
CA ALA A 153 14.62 2.20 4.90
C ALA A 153 16.00 2.51 4.28
N LEU A 154 16.16 3.67 3.63
CA LEU A 154 17.44 4.11 3.07
C LEU A 154 18.47 4.41 4.17
N TRP A 155 18.06 5.07 5.26
CA TRP A 155 18.94 5.41 6.38
C TRP A 155 19.30 4.21 7.26
N ARG A 156 18.60 3.08 7.11
CA ARG A 156 18.85 1.85 7.86
C ARG A 156 20.16 1.16 7.45
N ASP A 157 20.58 1.33 6.20
CA ASP A 157 21.77 0.70 5.66
C ASP A 157 22.93 1.72 5.60
N LYS A 158 24.09 1.35 6.16
CA LYS A 158 25.22 2.28 6.24
C LYS A 158 25.75 2.69 4.88
N ASP A 159 25.76 1.75 3.92
CA ASP A 159 26.25 2.01 2.56
C ASP A 159 25.29 2.92 1.77
N SER A 160 24.00 2.91 2.13
CA SER A 160 22.95 3.74 1.53
C SER A 160 22.77 5.12 2.21
N ALA A 161 23.39 5.33 3.37
CA ALA A 161 23.25 6.54 4.19
C ALA A 161 24.39 7.57 3.98
N GLU A 162 25.37 7.28 3.12
CA GLU A 162 26.46 8.18 2.69
C GLU A 162 26.16 8.84 1.33
#